data_AF-A0A382KDL7-F1
#
_entry.id   AF-A0A382KDL7-F1
#
_cell.length_a   1.000
_cell.length_b   1.000
_cell.length_c   1.000
_cell.angle_alpha   90.00
_cell.angle_beta   90.00
_cell.angle_gamma   90.00
#
_symmetry.space_group_name_H-M   'P 1'
#
loop_
_entity.id
_entity.type
_entity.pdbx_description
1 polymer ?
#
loop_
_entity_poly.entity_id
_entity_poly.type
_entity_poly.pdbx_seq_one_letter_code
_entity_poly.pdbx_strand_id
1 'polypeptide(L)'
;MGNLQFSINSTLEPEKLMMYIIDFESYKNFFPDQIKEVKILDRQNNEITTEETIRFSTLIKRPFVQKSCHKIISDKELFTEILEGPAKGSMVKVTCSKNDQGSQVEFDAKLKLSLKAKFLSPLIKNFYKRYLTAIVYKITERDLKSQDKLK
;
A
#
# COMPACT_ATOMS: atom_id res chain seq x y z
N MET A 1 -19.79 3.00 0.64
CA MET A 1 -18.36 2.83 0.29
C MET A 1 -17.65 4.10 0.73
N GLY A 2 -16.52 3.99 1.42
CA GLY A 2 -15.75 5.19 1.80
C GLY A 2 -14.72 5.48 0.72
N ASN A 3 -14.85 6.59 -0.01
CA ASN A 3 -13.84 7.00 -0.98
C ASN A 3 -12.76 7.84 -0.27
N LEU A 4 -11.50 7.51 -0.52
CA LEU A 4 -10.32 8.25 -0.06
C LEU A 4 -9.46 8.53 -1.29
N GLN A 5 -9.36 9.81 -1.64
CA GLN A 5 -8.49 10.27 -2.72
C GLN A 5 -7.52 11.31 -2.17
N PHE A 6 -6.24 11.15 -2.44
CA PHE A 6 -5.20 12.13 -2.09
C PHE A 6 -3.94 11.86 -2.90
N SER A 7 -3.05 12.86 -2.93
CA SER A 7 -1.72 12.71 -3.51
C SER A 7 -0.64 13.19 -2.55
N ILE A 8 0.57 12.68 -2.76
CA ILE A 8 1.80 13.08 -2.06
C ILE A 8 2.99 13.04 -3.02
N ASN A 9 4.03 13.81 -2.71
CA ASN A 9 5.23 13.84 -3.55
C ASN A 9 6.33 12.92 -2.99
N SER A 10 7.16 12.41 -3.90
CA SER A 10 8.36 11.62 -3.61
C SER A 10 9.52 12.15 -4.44
N THR A 11 10.74 12.02 -3.92
CA THR A 11 11.97 12.41 -4.65
C THR A 11 12.41 11.38 -5.69
N LEU A 12 11.77 10.22 -5.74
CA LEU A 12 12.08 9.15 -6.67
C LEU A 12 11.42 9.39 -8.03
N GLU A 13 12.03 8.87 -9.10
CA GLU A 13 11.38 8.77 -10.41
C GLU A 13 10.18 7.81 -10.38
N PRO A 14 9.14 8.04 -11.20
CA PRO A 14 7.88 7.28 -11.11
C PRO A 14 8.06 5.77 -11.22
N GLU A 15 8.89 5.33 -12.17
CA GLU A 15 9.18 3.92 -12.45
C GLU A 15 9.96 3.28 -11.30
N LYS A 16 10.95 4.00 -10.76
CA LYS A 16 11.75 3.55 -9.62
C LYS A 16 10.89 3.44 -8.36
N LEU A 17 9.99 4.39 -8.15
CA LEU A 17 9.05 4.38 -7.05
C LEU A 17 8.08 3.20 -7.17
N MET A 18 7.52 2.97 -8.36
CA MET A 18 6.61 1.85 -8.60
C MET A 18 7.30 0.50 -8.37
N MET A 19 8.57 0.35 -8.79
CA MET A 19 9.38 -0.84 -8.52
C MET A 19 9.45 -1.16 -7.02
N TYR A 20 9.61 -0.16 -6.15
CA TYR A 20 9.58 -0.36 -4.70
C TYR A 20 8.17 -0.62 -4.15
N ILE A 21 7.12 -0.02 -4.74
CA ILE A 21 5.72 -0.24 -4.34
C ILE A 21 5.32 -1.71 -4.58
N ILE A 22 5.75 -2.32 -5.68
CA ILE A 22 5.43 -3.72 -6.01
C ILE A 22 6.34 -4.75 -5.33
N ASP A 23 7.34 -4.30 -4.56
CA ASP A 23 8.18 -5.16 -3.71
C ASP A 23 7.43 -5.51 -2.40
N PHE A 24 6.31 -6.22 -2.53
CA PHE A 24 5.35 -6.46 -1.45
C PHE A 24 5.97 -7.17 -0.24
N GLU A 25 6.88 -8.13 -0.46
CA GLU A 25 7.52 -8.89 0.63
C GLU A 25 8.36 -7.99 1.54
N SER A 26 8.86 -6.86 1.02
CA SER A 26 9.62 -5.88 1.79
C SER A 26 8.78 -5.08 2.78
N TYR A 27 7.44 -5.12 2.69
CA TYR A 27 6.56 -4.31 3.53
C TYR A 27 6.64 -4.68 5.01
N LYS A 28 7.02 -5.94 5.34
CA LYS A 28 7.31 -6.34 6.73
C LYS A 28 8.46 -5.53 7.35
N ASN A 29 9.41 -5.08 6.53
CA ASN A 29 10.53 -4.24 7.00
C ASN A 29 10.08 -2.78 7.20
N PHE A 30 9.04 -2.35 6.49
CA PHE A 30 8.46 -1.02 6.63
C PHE A 30 7.62 -0.92 7.90
N PHE A 31 6.84 -1.95 8.22
CA PHE A 31 5.94 -1.96 9.37
C PHE A 31 6.08 -3.24 10.21
N PRO A 32 7.24 -3.52 10.82
CA PRO A 32 7.50 -4.79 11.50
C PRO A 32 6.53 -5.09 12.66
N ASP A 33 6.00 -4.05 13.31
CA ASP A 33 5.01 -4.20 14.38
C ASP A 33 3.58 -4.46 13.88
N GLN A 34 3.30 -4.17 12.60
CA GLN A 34 1.96 -4.23 12.01
C GLN A 34 1.82 -5.34 10.96
N ILE A 35 2.88 -5.62 10.21
CA ILE A 35 2.94 -6.61 9.14
C ILE A 35 3.97 -7.64 9.55
N LYS A 36 3.49 -8.81 9.96
CA LYS A 36 4.37 -9.93 10.30
C LYS A 36 5.02 -10.49 9.04
N GLU A 37 4.23 -10.62 7.98
CA GLU A 37 4.64 -11.28 6.75
C GLU A 37 3.74 -10.87 5.60
N VAL A 38 4.33 -10.78 4.41
CA VAL A 38 3.62 -10.74 3.13
C VAL A 38 4.21 -11.85 2.29
N LYS A 39 3.39 -12.82 1.88
CA LYS A 39 3.78 -13.93 1.01
C LYS A 39 3.19 -13.70 -0.36
N ILE A 40 3.96 -13.97 -1.40
CA ILE A 40 3.42 -14.08 -2.76
C ILE A 40 2.89 -15.50 -2.92
N LEU A 41 1.59 -15.63 -3.17
CA LEU A 41 0.95 -16.93 -3.40
C LEU A 41 1.02 -17.33 -4.87
N ASP A 42 0.90 -16.35 -5.78
CA ASP A 42 0.84 -16.59 -7.21
C ASP A 42 1.31 -15.35 -7.99
N ARG A 43 1.92 -15.59 -9.17
CA ARG A 43 2.29 -14.56 -10.14
C ARG A 43 1.90 -15.08 -11.52
N GLN A 44 0.90 -14.46 -12.14
CA GLN A 44 0.44 -14.81 -13.49
C GLN A 44 0.25 -13.54 -14.31
N ASN A 45 0.89 -13.48 -15.47
CA ASN A 45 0.87 -12.32 -16.35
C ASN A 45 1.29 -11.04 -15.62
N ASN A 46 0.36 -10.09 -15.50
CA ASN A 46 0.51 -8.83 -14.78
C ASN A 46 -0.23 -8.82 -13.43
N GLU A 47 -0.68 -9.97 -12.94
CA GLU A 47 -1.35 -10.12 -11.66
C GLU A 47 -0.46 -10.84 -10.63
N ILE A 48 -0.48 -10.34 -9.40
CA ILE A 48 0.22 -10.91 -8.26
C ILE A 48 -0.80 -11.11 -7.15
N THR A 49 -0.93 -12.33 -6.64
CA THR A 49 -1.73 -12.60 -5.45
C THR A 49 -0.83 -12.69 -4.25
N THR A 50 -1.14 -11.93 -3.19
CA THR A 50 -0.40 -11.96 -1.93
C THR A 50 -1.30 -12.40 -0.78
N GLU A 51 -0.67 -12.91 0.27
CA GLU A 51 -1.26 -13.15 1.57
C GLU A 51 -0.51 -12.35 2.64
N GLU A 52 -1.20 -11.44 3.30
CA GLU A 52 -0.63 -10.58 4.34
C GLU A 52 -1.09 -11.04 5.73
N THR A 53 -0.13 -11.29 6.62
CA THR A 53 -0.42 -11.52 8.05
C THR A 53 -0.24 -10.21 8.82
N ILE A 54 -1.36 -9.61 9.21
CA ILE A 54 -1.41 -8.28 9.82
C ILE A 54 -1.74 -8.41 11.31
N ARG A 55 -1.00 -7.66 12.14
CA ARG A 55 -1.23 -7.50 13.58
C ARG A 55 -1.41 -6.02 13.89
N PHE A 56 -2.64 -5.52 13.99
CA PHE A 56 -2.82 -4.17 14.51
C PHE A 56 -2.56 -4.13 16.01
N SER A 57 -1.46 -3.49 16.41
CA SER A 57 -1.15 -3.29 17.83
C SER A 57 -2.20 -2.45 18.56
N THR A 58 -3.00 -1.66 17.85
CA THR A 58 -3.89 -0.64 18.43
C THR A 58 -5.39 -0.95 18.34
N LEU A 59 -5.92 -1.35 17.18
CA LEU A 59 -7.38 -1.40 16.93
C LEU A 59 -7.99 -2.81 16.91
N ILE A 60 -7.22 -3.83 16.51
CA ILE A 60 -7.69 -5.21 16.42
C ILE A 60 -6.69 -6.09 17.16
N LYS A 61 -6.98 -6.46 18.41
CA LYS A 61 -6.07 -7.24 19.26
C LYS A 61 -5.65 -8.59 18.67
N ARG A 62 -6.43 -9.12 17.72
CA ARG A 62 -6.16 -10.40 17.07
C ARG A 62 -5.51 -10.18 15.72
N PRO A 63 -4.38 -10.85 15.43
CA PRO A 63 -3.85 -10.85 14.08
C PRO A 63 -4.88 -11.44 13.12
N PHE A 64 -4.88 -10.96 11.89
CA PHE A 64 -5.73 -11.50 10.83
C PHE A 64 -4.92 -11.69 9.56
N VAL A 65 -5.42 -12.60 8.73
CA VAL A 65 -4.89 -12.84 7.40
C VAL A 65 -5.76 -12.11 6.39
N GLN A 66 -5.11 -11.49 5.43
CA GLN A 66 -5.71 -10.85 4.27
C GLN A 66 -5.13 -11.48 3.02
N LYS A 67 -5.91 -11.52 1.94
CA LYS A 67 -5.39 -11.81 0.61
C LYS A 67 -5.73 -10.68 -0.33
N SER A 68 -4.78 -10.30 -1.16
CA SER A 68 -4.92 -9.21 -2.13
C SER A 68 -4.52 -9.68 -3.53
N CYS A 69 -5.24 -9.22 -4.55
CA CYS A 69 -4.81 -9.32 -5.95
C CYS A 69 -4.34 -7.95 -6.40
N HIS A 70 -3.13 -7.91 -6.95
CA HIS A 70 -2.48 -6.72 -7.48
C HIS A 70 -2.35 -6.85 -8.99
N LYS A 71 -2.95 -5.92 -9.75
CA LYS A 71 -2.82 -5.83 -11.21
C LYS A 71 -1.85 -4.71 -11.55
N ILE A 72 -0.71 -5.05 -12.11
CA ILE A 72 0.26 -4.11 -12.65
C ILE A 72 -0.30 -3.65 -14.00
N ILE A 73 -0.79 -2.40 -14.05
CA ILE A 73 -1.37 -1.83 -15.27
C ILE A 73 -0.26 -1.26 -16.16
N SER A 74 0.76 -0.67 -15.54
CA SER A 74 1.98 -0.21 -16.20
C SER A 74 3.13 -0.11 -15.18
N ASP A 75 4.29 0.36 -15.63
CA ASP A 75 5.42 0.75 -14.76
C ASP A 75 5.11 1.96 -13.86
N LYS A 76 3.92 2.54 -13.95
CA LYS A 76 3.47 3.74 -13.21
C LYS A 76 2.10 3.58 -12.59
N GLU A 77 1.40 2.48 -12.85
CA GLU A 77 0.04 2.27 -12.36
C GLU A 77 -0.15 0.86 -11.78
N LEU A 78 -0.67 0.83 -10.56
CA LEU A 78 -1.01 -0.40 -9.83
C LEU A 78 -2.46 -0.34 -9.38
N PHE A 79 -3.21 -1.41 -9.64
CA PHE A 79 -4.52 -1.63 -9.04
C PHE A 79 -4.43 -2.77 -8.03
N THR A 80 -5.05 -2.63 -6.87
CA THR A 80 -5.12 -3.66 -5.83
C THR A 80 -6.55 -3.85 -5.36
N GLU A 81 -6.98 -5.11 -5.27
CA GLU A 81 -8.25 -5.51 -4.66
C GLU A 81 -8.01 -6.49 -3.51
N ILE A 82 -8.67 -6.26 -2.38
CA ILE A 82 -8.63 -7.18 -1.23
C ILE A 82 -9.67 -8.29 -1.43
N LEU A 83 -9.20 -9.52 -1.63
CA LEU A 83 -10.03 -10.71 -1.91
C LEU A 83 -10.61 -11.35 -0.65
N GLU A 84 -9.84 -11.38 0.44
CA GLU A 84 -10.18 -12.02 1.70
C GLU A 84 -9.74 -11.16 2.90
N GLY A 85 -10.37 -11.35 4.06
CA GLY A 85 -10.05 -10.62 5.29
C GLY A 85 -11.03 -9.50 5.65
N PRO A 86 -10.76 -8.75 6.74
CA PRO A 86 -11.69 -7.74 7.28
C PRO A 86 -12.02 -6.59 6.32
N ALA A 87 -11.13 -6.31 5.36
CA ALA A 87 -11.28 -5.25 4.37
C ALA A 87 -11.68 -5.78 2.97
N LYS A 88 -12.15 -7.04 2.87
CA LYS A 88 -12.59 -7.67 1.61
C LYS A 88 -13.47 -6.76 0.76
N GLY A 89 -13.12 -6.65 -0.52
CA GLY A 89 -13.76 -5.81 -1.53
C GLY A 89 -13.39 -4.34 -1.45
N SER A 90 -12.37 -3.97 -0.67
CA SER A 90 -11.73 -2.67 -0.81
C SER A 90 -10.78 -2.68 -2.00
N MET A 91 -10.70 -1.55 -2.70
CA MET A 91 -9.84 -1.37 -3.87
C MET A 91 -8.94 -0.16 -3.69
N VAL A 92 -7.72 -0.21 -4.21
CA VAL A 92 -6.78 0.91 -4.24
C VAL A 92 -6.14 0.98 -5.61
N LYS A 93 -6.27 2.12 -6.28
CA LYS A 93 -5.49 2.48 -7.46
C LYS A 93 -4.36 3.41 -7.02
N VAL A 94 -3.15 3.12 -7.48
CA VAL A 94 -1.95 3.94 -7.28
C VAL A 94 -1.43 4.36 -8.64
N THR A 95 -1.22 5.65 -8.84
CA THR A 95 -0.63 6.20 -10.07
C THR A 95 0.56 7.09 -9.72
N CYS A 96 1.70 6.86 -10.37
CA CYS A 96 2.90 7.67 -10.22
C CYS A 96 3.12 8.51 -11.48
N SER A 97 3.15 9.82 -11.35
CA SER A 97 3.43 10.77 -12.43
C SER A 97 4.66 11.61 -12.11
N LYS A 98 5.38 12.05 -13.14
CA LYS A 98 6.55 12.91 -12.98
C LYS A 98 6.12 14.30 -12.48
N ASN A 99 6.88 14.89 -11.56
CA ASN A 99 6.75 16.30 -11.18
C ASN A 99 8.15 16.92 -10.93
N ASP A 100 8.17 18.21 -10.55
CA ASP A 100 9.40 18.97 -10.29
C ASP A 100 10.25 18.40 -9.14
N GLN A 101 9.66 17.59 -8.25
CA GLN A 101 10.34 17.00 -7.10
C GLN A 101 10.87 15.58 -7.36
N GLY A 102 10.45 14.94 -8.45
CA GLY A 102 10.62 13.51 -8.68
C GLY A 102 9.31 12.93 -9.19
N SER A 103 8.45 12.50 -8.27
CA SER A 103 7.12 11.96 -8.57
C SER A 103 6.01 12.57 -7.72
N GLN A 104 4.81 12.65 -8.29
CA GLN A 104 3.55 12.73 -7.57
C GLN A 104 2.90 11.34 -7.54
N VAL A 105 2.52 10.87 -6.35
CA VAL A 105 1.82 9.61 -6.13
C VAL A 105 0.38 9.92 -5.82
N GLU A 106 -0.53 9.43 -6.66
CA GLU A 106 -1.97 9.55 -6.46
C GLU A 106 -2.54 8.23 -5.95
N PHE A 107 -3.35 8.30 -4.91
CA PHE A 107 -4.09 7.18 -4.36
C PHE A 107 -5.58 7.43 -4.54
N ASP A 108 -6.28 6.51 -5.21
CA ASP A 108 -7.74 6.42 -5.23
C ASP A 108 -8.16 5.10 -4.57
N ALA A 109 -8.65 5.20 -3.34
CA ALA A 109 -9.05 4.06 -2.54
C ALA A 109 -10.56 4.04 -2.30
N LYS A 110 -11.19 2.93 -2.67
CA LYS A 110 -12.58 2.59 -2.38
C LYS A 110 -12.63 1.61 -1.23
N LEU A 111 -12.83 2.11 -0.01
CA LEU A 111 -12.83 1.31 1.21
C LEU A 111 -14.21 0.68 1.46
N LYS A 112 -14.24 -0.66 1.59
CA LYS A 112 -15.46 -1.40 1.95
C LYS A 112 -15.60 -1.44 3.47
N LEU A 113 -16.31 -0.45 4.00
CA LEU A 113 -16.61 -0.34 5.42
C LEU A 113 -17.89 -1.12 5.77
N SER A 114 -17.85 -1.93 6.83
CA SER A 114 -19.05 -2.53 7.42
C SER A 114 -20.02 -1.44 7.90
N LEU A 115 -21.31 -1.76 8.03
CA LEU A 115 -22.34 -0.81 8.49
C LEU A 115 -21.98 -0.14 9.83
N LYS A 116 -21.41 -0.91 10.78
CA LYS A 116 -20.94 -0.38 12.07
C LYS A 116 -19.73 0.54 11.93
N ALA A 117 -18.86 0.29 10.94
CA ALA A 117 -17.68 1.12 10.68
C ALA A 117 -17.98 2.40 9.88
N LYS A 118 -19.16 2.51 9.24
CA LYS A 118 -19.54 3.71 8.48
C LYS A 118 -19.56 4.98 9.35
N PHE A 119 -19.95 4.86 10.63
CA PHE A 119 -19.92 6.00 11.57
C PHE A 119 -18.49 6.48 11.88
N LEU A 120 -17.52 5.55 11.90
CA LEU A 120 -16.10 5.84 12.12
C LEU A 120 -15.34 6.15 10.82
N SER A 121 -16.05 6.32 9.70
CA SER A 121 -15.47 6.52 8.37
C SER A 121 -14.39 7.63 8.32
N PRO A 122 -14.57 8.83 8.93
CA PRO A 122 -13.52 9.85 8.92
C PRO A 122 -12.22 9.40 9.59
N LEU A 123 -12.33 8.70 10.72
CA LEU A 123 -11.16 8.18 11.45
C LEU A 123 -10.44 7.11 10.64
N ILE A 124 -11.19 6.19 10.02
CA ILE A 124 -10.64 5.12 9.19
C ILE A 124 -9.94 5.71 7.95
N LYS A 125 -10.55 6.67 7.26
CA LYS A 125 -9.93 7.36 6.12
C LYS A 125 -8.62 8.03 6.50
N ASN A 126 -8.59 8.73 7.63
CA ASN A 126 -7.36 9.37 8.14
C ASN A 126 -6.28 8.33 8.46
N PHE A 127 -6.65 7.18 9.04
CA PHE A 127 -5.73 6.08 9.29
C PHE A 127 -5.14 5.52 7.99
N TYR A 128 -5.98 5.22 6.99
CA TYR A 128 -5.53 4.74 5.68
C TYR A 128 -4.62 5.75 4.97
N LYS A 129 -4.99 7.04 4.98
CA LYS A 129 -4.16 8.11 4.41
C LYS A 129 -2.77 8.15 5.06
N ARG A 130 -2.71 8.10 6.39
CA ARG A 130 -1.44 8.08 7.14
C ARG A 130 -0.61 6.85 6.80
N TYR A 131 -1.23 5.68 6.72
CA TYR A 131 -0.54 4.43 6.40
C TYR A 131 0.06 4.45 4.98
N LEU A 132 -0.73 4.83 3.98
CA LEU A 132 -0.27 4.95 2.58
C LEU A 132 0.82 6.02 2.43
N THR A 133 0.69 7.13 3.16
CA THR A 133 1.73 8.17 3.21
C THR A 133 3.04 7.63 3.80
N ALA A 134 2.96 6.85 4.87
CA ALA A 134 4.12 6.25 5.51
C ALA A 134 4.83 5.23 4.59
N ILE A 135 4.10 4.50 3.73
CA ILE A 135 4.70 3.61 2.73
C ILE A 135 5.65 4.40 1.82
N VAL A 136 5.18 5.51 1.24
CA VAL A 136 5.99 6.32 0.30
C VAL A 136 7.23 6.90 0.99
N TYR A 137 7.10 7.38 2.23
CA TYR A 137 8.24 7.86 2.99
C TYR A 137 9.27 6.77 3.29
N LYS A 138 8.82 5.57 3.69
CA LYS A 138 9.72 4.45 4.00
C LYS A 138 10.42 3.90 2.76
N ILE A 139 9.75 3.90 1.61
CA ILE A 139 10.37 3.59 0.32
C ILE A 139 11.47 4.60 -0.01
N THR A 140 11.17 5.89 0.14
CA THR A 140 12.15 6.97 -0.12
C THR A 140 13.37 6.83 0.80
N GLU A 141 13.15 6.57 2.09
CA GLU A 141 14.21 6.33 3.06
C GLU A 141 15.05 5.08 2.72
N ARG A 142 14.41 3.99 2.25
CA ARG A 142 15.10 2.78 1.80
C ARG A 142 16.03 3.07 0.61
N ASP A 143 15.60 3.88 -0.36
CA ASP A 143 16.42 4.23 -1.51
C ASP A 143 17.65 5.05 -1.08
N LEU A 144 17.45 6.09 -0.26
CA LEU A 144 18.54 6.92 0.27
C LEU A 144 19.61 6.08 0.97
N LYS A 145 19.19 5.19 1.88
CA LYS A 145 20.11 4.27 2.58
C LYS A 145 20.83 3.31 1.64
N SER A 146 20.22 2.95 0.51
CA SER A 146 20.84 2.07 -0.48
C SER A 146 21.91 2.81 -1.29
N GLN A 147 21.68 4.08 -1.61
CA GLN A 147 22.66 4.93 -2.29
C GLN A 147 23.87 5.25 -1.39
N ASP A 148 23.66 5.50 -0.10
CA ASP A 148 24.75 5.80 0.84
C ASP A 148 25.69 4.61 1.09
N LYS A 149 25.20 3.36 0.95
CA LYS A 149 26.03 2.15 1.06
C LYS A 149 26.89 1.87 -0.17
N LEU A 150 26.61 2.53 -1.29
CA LEU A 150 27.33 2.38 -2.55
C LEU A 150 28.42 3.45 -2.74
N LYS A 151 28.54 4.39 -1.79
CA LYS A 151 29.59 5.40 -1.71
C LYS A 151 30.68 4.94 -0.75
#